data_AF-A0A842V1E2-F1
#
_entry.id   AF-A0A842V1E2-F1
#
_cell.length_a   1.000
_cell.length_b   1.000
_cell.length_c   1.000
_cell.angle_alpha   90.00
_cell.angle_beta   90.00
_cell.angle_gamma   90.00
#
_symmetry.space_group_name_H-M   'P 1'
#
loop_
_entity.id
_entity.type
_entity.pdbx_description
1 polymer ?
#
loop_
_entity_poly.entity_id
_entity_poly.type
_entity_poly.pdbx_seq_one_letter_code
_entity_poly.pdbx_strand_id
1 'polypeptide(L)' 'MDAFAYYSVLNGKLDLELLKIYQSAIIKADSLLNLLVSEKDKRGKFTYQKLPDANKEPADDSIQNALMFLKHVKKIIAV' A
#
# COMPACT_ATOMS: atom_id res chain seq x y z
N MET A 1 5.73 -25.86 -31.88
CA MET A 1 5.51 -25.07 -30.65
C MET A 1 6.24 -23.75 -30.83
N ASP A 2 5.64 -22.62 -30.51
CA ASP A 2 6.29 -21.33 -30.75
C ASP A 2 7.37 -21.03 -29.69
N ALA A 3 8.25 -20.09 -30.02
CA ALA A 3 9.36 -19.70 -29.15
C ALA A 3 8.87 -19.13 -27.80
N PHE A 4 7.72 -18.46 -27.79
CA PHE A 4 7.16 -17.90 -26.57
C PHE A 4 6.76 -19.00 -25.57
N ALA A 5 6.03 -20.01 -26.03
CA ALA A 5 5.60 -21.14 -25.20
C ALA A 5 6.80 -21.89 -24.63
N TYR A 6 7.86 -22.10 -25.41
CA TYR A 6 9.07 -22.78 -24.94
C TYR A 6 9.81 -21.95 -23.88
N TYR A 7 10.13 -20.69 -24.18
CA TYR A 7 10.99 -19.89 -23.31
C TYR A 7 10.27 -19.27 -22.10
N SER A 8 8.97 -18.99 -22.21
CA SER A 8 8.22 -18.31 -21.16
C SER A 8 7.37 -19.27 -20.33
N VAL A 9 6.66 -20.21 -20.97
CA VAL A 9 5.68 -21.08 -20.28
C VAL A 9 6.33 -22.37 -19.81
N LEU A 10 6.90 -23.16 -20.72
CA LEU A 10 7.45 -24.49 -20.38
C LEU A 10 8.66 -24.40 -19.46
N ASN A 11 9.49 -23.36 -19.61
CA ASN A 11 10.63 -23.13 -18.73
C ASN A 11 10.23 -22.47 -17.38
N GLY A 12 8.93 -22.28 -17.10
CA GLY A 12 8.42 -21.73 -15.84
C GLY A 12 8.78 -20.26 -15.58
N LYS A 13 9.38 -19.57 -16.56
CA LYS A 13 9.83 -18.19 -16.43
C LYS A 13 8.66 -17.23 -16.19
N LEU A 14 7.53 -17.46 -16.85
CA LEU A 14 6.31 -16.69 -16.70
C LEU A 14 5.77 -16.79 -15.26
N ASP A 15 5.71 -17.99 -14.70
CA ASP A 15 5.19 -18.25 -13.36
C ASP A 15 6.04 -17.55 -12.29
N LEU A 16 7.36 -17.59 -12.43
CA LEU A 16 8.29 -16.91 -11.52
C LEU A 16 8.12 -15.39 -11.55
N GLU A 17 7.97 -14.79 -12.74
CA GLU A 17 7.76 -13.35 -12.86
C GLU A 17 6.37 -12.93 -12.33
N LEU A 18 5.33 -13.72 -12.62
CA LEU A 18 4.00 -13.50 -12.05
C LEU A 18 4.00 -13.58 -10.53
N LEU A 19 4.69 -14.57 -9.96
CA LEU A 19 4.79 -14.73 -8.50
C LEU A 19 5.44 -13.50 -7.85
N LYS A 20 6.51 -12.95 -8.45
CA LYS A 20 7.15 -11.72 -7.95
C LYS A 20 6.18 -10.53 -7.96
N ILE A 21 5.38 -10.39 -9.03
CA ILE A 21 4.38 -9.32 -9.13
C ILE A 21 3.33 -9.48 -8.04
N TYR A 22 2.79 -10.68 -7.84
CA TYR A 22 1.79 -10.95 -6.81
C TYR A 22 2.33 -10.71 -5.40
N GLN A 23 3.54 -11.17 -5.09
CA GLN A 23 4.18 -10.92 -3.80
C GLN A 23 4.36 -9.42 -3.54
N SER A 24 4.82 -8.66 -4.55
CA SER A 24 4.95 -7.20 -4.44
C SER A 24 3.60 -6.52 -4.21
N ALA A 25 2.55 -6.97 -4.90
CA ALA A 25 1.21 -6.43 -4.74
C ALA A 25 0.65 -6.69 -3.33
N ILE A 26 0.85 -7.88 -2.78
CA ILE A 26 0.42 -8.25 -1.42
C ILE A 26 1.07 -7.34 -0.38
N ILE A 27 2.39 -7.15 -0.45
CA ILE A 27 3.12 -6.29 0.50
C ILE A 27 2.60 -4.85 0.45
N LYS A 28 2.34 -4.32 -0.77
CA LYS A 28 1.78 -2.96 -0.93
C LYS A 28 0.36 -2.87 -0.37
N ALA A 29 -0.47 -3.86 -0.64
CA ALA A 29 -1.85 -3.89 -0.15
C ALA A 29 -1.91 -3.94 1.38
N ASP A 30 -1.08 -4.78 2.01
CA ASP A 30 -0.98 -4.88 3.46
C ASP A 30 -0.52 -3.56 4.09
N SER A 31 0.51 -2.93 3.53
CA SER A 31 0.99 -1.61 3.99
C SER A 31 -0.09 -0.53 3.91
N LEU A 32 -0.84 -0.48 2.80
CA LEU A 32 -1.93 0.49 2.64
C LEU A 32 -3.11 0.21 3.58
N LEU A 33 -3.45 -1.06 3.80
CA LEU A 33 -4.50 -1.45 4.72
C LEU A 33 -4.15 -1.08 6.16
N ASN A 34 -2.91 -1.35 6.58
CA ASN A 34 -2.43 -1.00 7.92
C ASN A 34 -2.43 0.51 8.16
N LEU A 35 -2.05 1.31 7.16
CA LEU A 35 -2.18 2.77 7.23
C LEU A 35 -3.64 3.21 7.39
N LEU A 36 -4.56 2.64 6.59
CA LEU A 36 -5.98 2.98 6.65
C LEU A 36 -6.59 2.65 8.02
N VAL A 37 -6.29 1.46 8.55
CA VAL A 37 -6.79 1.00 9.85
C VAL A 37 -6.25 1.90 10.97
N SER A 38 -4.94 2.20 10.95
CA SER A 38 -4.31 3.07 11.94
C SER A 38 -4.94 4.47 11.96
N GLU A 39 -5.13 5.10 10.79
CA GLU A 39 -5.75 6.42 10.69
C GLU A 39 -7.23 6.42 11.12
N LYS A 40 -7.95 5.34 10.84
CA LYS A 40 -9.33 5.16 11.32
C LYS A 40 -9.39 5.09 12.85
N ASP A 41 -8.48 4.33 13.47
CA ASP A 41 -8.38 4.22 14.92
C ASP A 41 -8.01 5.55 15.59
N LYS A 42 -7.09 6.30 14.98
CA LYS A 42 -6.72 7.65 15.43
C LYS A 42 -7.94 8.56 15.47
N ARG A 43 -8.79 8.58 14.44
CA ARG A 43 -10.04 9.37 14.47
C ARG A 43 -10.93 8.97 15.65
N GLY A 44 -11.10 7.67 15.92
CA GLY A 44 -11.89 7.22 17.08
C GLY A 44 -11.35 7.73 18.43
N LYS A 45 -10.03 7.82 18.58
CA LYS A 45 -9.38 8.23 19.84
C LYS A 45 -9.28 9.76 20.00
N PHE A 46 -8.98 10.47 18.92
CA PHE A 46 -8.67 11.90 18.97
C PHE A 46 -9.86 12.83 18.73
N THR A 47 -10.95 12.33 18.14
CA THR A 47 -12.15 13.15 17.89
C THR A 47 -12.99 13.37 19.16
N TYR A 48 -12.75 12.59 20.23
CA TYR A 48 -13.66 12.56 21.38
C TYR A 48 -13.06 12.94 22.74
N GLN A 49 -11.72 13.12 22.90
CA GLN A 49 -11.15 13.20 24.27
C GLN A 49 -9.97 14.17 24.50
N LYS A 50 -9.63 15.12 23.61
CA LYS A 50 -8.47 16.01 23.86
C LYS A 50 -8.71 17.49 23.54
N LEU A 51 -8.09 18.34 24.36
CA LEU A 51 -7.89 19.76 24.09
C LEU A 51 -7.20 19.94 22.72
N PRO A 52 -7.57 20.96 21.92
CA PRO A 52 -7.10 21.14 20.53
C PRO A 52 -5.58 21.06 20.35
N ASP A 53 -4.80 21.58 21.29
CA ASP A 53 -3.33 21.63 21.21
C ASP A 53 -2.66 20.25 21.33
N ALA A 54 -3.30 19.29 22.01
CA ALA A 54 -2.78 17.94 22.17
C ALA A 54 -2.97 17.05 20.93
N ASN A 55 -3.49 17.64 19.84
CA ASN A 55 -3.77 16.98 18.56
C ASN A 55 -2.79 17.34 17.44
N LYS A 56 -1.84 18.26 17.68
CA LYS A 56 -0.90 18.74 16.66
C LYS A 56 -0.02 17.61 16.10
N GLU A 57 0.67 16.89 16.97
CA GLU A 57 1.56 15.80 16.58
C GLU A 57 0.79 14.64 15.89
N PRO A 58 -0.37 14.16 16.42
CA PRO A 58 -1.23 13.23 15.67
C PRO A 58 -1.68 13.74 14.30
N ALA A 59 -1.98 15.03 14.17
CA ALA A 59 -2.40 15.63 12.91
C ALA A 59 -1.25 15.70 11.89
N ASP A 60 -0.04 16.05 12.33
CA ASP A 60 1.16 16.07 11.49
C ASP A 60 1.46 14.65 10.96
N ASP A 61 1.36 13.63 11.81
CA ASP A 61 1.48 12.21 11.41
C ASP A 61 0.41 11.80 10.40
N SER A 62 -0.85 12.20 10.63
CA SER A 62 -1.96 11.92 9.70
C SER A 62 -1.71 12.55 8.32
N ILE A 63 -1.14 13.75 8.26
CA ILE A 63 -0.76 14.40 7.00
C ILE A 63 0.32 13.59 6.28
N GLN A 64 1.37 13.15 6.99
CA GLN A 64 2.43 12.32 6.39
C GLN A 64 1.89 10.99 5.86
N ASN A 65 1.02 10.34 6.61
CA ASN A 65 0.37 9.09 6.19
C ASN A 65 -0.52 9.30 4.94
N ALA A 66 -1.27 10.39 4.88
CA ALA A 66 -2.07 10.74 3.70
C ALA A 66 -1.20 11.01 2.46
N LEU A 67 -0.07 11.72 2.62
CA LEU A 67 0.89 11.96 1.54
C LEU A 67 1.52 10.65 1.04
N MET A 68 1.91 9.76 1.95
CA MET A 68 2.43 8.44 1.60
C MET A 68 1.39 7.60 0.86
N PHE A 69 0.15 7.54 1.37
CA PHE A 69 -0.94 6.84 0.72
C PHE A 69 -1.18 7.35 -0.71
N LEU A 70 -1.30 8.67 -0.88
CA LEU A 70 -1.50 9.28 -2.19
C LEU A 70 -0.35 8.99 -3.15
N LYS A 71 0.90 9.03 -2.67
CA LYS A 71 2.10 8.68 -3.46
C LYS A 71 2.03 7.24 -3.95
N HIS A 72 1.63 6.30 -3.09
CA HIS A 72 1.50 4.90 -3.46
C HIS A 72 0.35 4.66 -4.44
N VAL A 73 -0.81 5.29 -4.24
CA VAL A 73 -1.94 5.21 -5.17
C VAL A 73 -1.54 5.76 -6.55
N LYS A 74 -0.88 6.92 -6.61
CA LYS A 74 -0.40 7.49 -7.88
C LYS A 74 0.57 6.56 -8.61
N LYS A 75 1.47 5.89 -7.89
CA LYS A 75 2.38 4.89 -8.48
C LYS A 75 1.66 3.68 -9.05
N ILE A 76 0.52 3.28 -8.47
CA ILE A 76 -0.29 2.16 -8.96
C ILE A 76 -1.07 2.59 -10.21
N ILE A 77 -1.62 3.81 -10.23
CA ILE A 77 -2.44 4.33 -11.34
C ILE A 77 -1.61 4.79 -12.55
N ALA A 78 -0.35 5.21 -12.36
CA ALA A 78 0.51 5.68 -13.45
C ALA A 78 1.13 4.56 -14.30
N VAL A 79 0.66 3.32 -14.14
CA VAL A 79 0.96 2.16 -15.01
C VAL A 79 -0.06 2.13 -16.14
#